data_AF-A0A7K0NDC0-F1
#
_entry.id   AF-A0A7K0NDC0-F1
#
_cell.length_a   1.000
_cell.length_b   1.000
_cell.length_c   1.000
_cell.angle_alpha   90.00
_cell.angle_beta   90.00
_cell.angle_gamma   90.00
#
_symmetry.space_group_name_H-M   'P 1'
#
loop_
_entity.id
_entity.type
_entity.pdbx_description
1 polymer ?
#
loop_
_entity_poly.entity_id
_entity_poly.type
_entity_poly.pdbx_seq_one_letter_code
_entity_poly.pdbx_strand_id
1 'polypeptide(L)'
;MSEVLQSTDQFVDERPPSLVRQAFKLRRTQIGAVLSLLLICVALIGPFLAPFGSTEYVEMPNTLSVPGTVFGTDYFGQDVLSRFLFGGRTILILAVLATSIGITLGTT
;
A
#
# COMPACT_ATOMS: atom_id res chain seq x y z
N MET A 1 23.22 36.47 37.19
CA MET A 1 21.81 36.04 36.99
C MET A 1 21.46 35.93 35.51
N SER A 2 22.05 36.73 34.61
CA SER A 2 21.90 36.61 33.15
C SER A 2 22.63 35.41 32.53
N GLU A 3 23.80 35.02 33.03
CA GLU A 3 24.55 33.85 32.50
C GLU A 3 23.82 32.51 32.67
N VAL A 4 23.00 32.37 33.72
CA VAL A 4 22.24 31.13 34.01
C VAL A 4 21.04 30.96 33.06
N LEU A 5 20.51 32.06 32.53
CA LEU A 5 19.45 32.01 31.51
C LEU A 5 20.01 31.62 30.14
N GLN A 6 21.25 32.04 29.85
CA GLN A 6 21.93 31.76 28.59
C GLN A 6 22.33 30.27 28.47
N SER A 7 22.67 29.63 29.58
CA SER A 7 22.90 28.18 29.60
C SER A 7 21.61 27.38 29.45
N THR A 8 20.48 27.89 29.91
CA THR A 8 19.17 27.21 29.81
C THR A 8 18.64 27.22 28.37
N ASP A 9 18.85 28.31 27.63
CA ASP A 9 18.44 28.42 26.21
C ASP A 9 19.27 27.51 25.27
N GLN A 10 20.51 27.17 25.63
CA GLN A 10 21.38 26.28 24.84
C GLN A 10 20.91 24.81 24.87
N PHE A 11 20.17 24.37 25.89
CA PHE A 11 19.66 22.99 25.98
C PHE A 11 18.27 22.79 25.35
N VAL A 12 17.62 23.86 24.87
CA VAL A 12 16.19 23.84 24.50
C VAL A 12 15.93 23.52 23.02
N ASP A 13 16.92 23.56 22.13
CA ASP A 13 16.69 23.44 20.67
C ASP A 13 17.50 22.36 19.93
N GLU A 14 17.70 21.21 20.56
CA GLU A 14 18.16 20.00 19.88
C GLU A 14 16.94 19.23 19.34
N ARG A 15 16.15 19.82 18.43
CA ARG A 15 15.15 19.03 17.68
C ARG A 15 15.92 18.11 16.74
N PRO A 16 15.99 16.79 16.97
CA PRO A 16 16.69 15.91 16.06
C PRO A 16 16.07 16.10 14.67
N PRO A 17 16.89 16.17 13.60
CA PRO A 17 16.37 16.32 12.26
C PRO A 17 15.31 15.23 12.03
N SER A 18 14.12 15.62 11.55
CA SER A 18 12.99 14.69 11.45
C SER A 18 13.43 13.41 10.75
N LEU A 19 13.38 12.28 11.46
CA LEU A 19 13.84 10.97 10.96
C LEU A 19 13.21 10.62 9.61
N VAL A 20 11.96 11.05 9.40
CA VAL A 20 11.24 10.93 8.13
C VAL A 20 11.98 11.64 6.99
N ARG A 21 12.34 12.91 7.16
CA ARG A 21 13.05 13.70 6.13
C ARG A 21 14.45 13.17 5.85
N GLN A 22 15.08 12.52 6.83
CA GLN A 22 16.38 11.86 6.65
C GLN A 22 16.22 10.51 5.93
N ALA A 23 15.21 9.73 6.27
CA ALA A 23 14.87 8.48 5.59
C ALA A 23 14.57 8.71 4.11
N PHE A 24 13.83 9.77 3.76
CA PHE A 24 13.52 10.13 2.35
C PHE A 24 14.71 10.60 1.52
N LYS A 25 15.88 10.85 2.12
CA LYS A 25 17.12 11.11 1.37
C LYS A 25 17.78 9.83 0.85
N LEU A 26 17.44 8.67 1.42
CA LEU A 26 18.01 7.40 1.01
C LEU A 26 17.31 6.89 -0.25
N ARG A 27 18.07 6.58 -1.31
CA ARG A 27 17.53 6.01 -2.57
C ARG A 27 16.67 4.78 -2.34
N ARG A 28 17.05 3.91 -1.40
CA ARG A 28 16.29 2.70 -1.04
C ARG A 28 14.88 3.05 -0.53
N THR A 29 14.76 4.05 0.34
CA THR A 29 13.47 4.52 0.85
C THR A 29 12.62 5.12 -0.26
N GLN A 30 13.23 5.90 -1.15
CA GLN A 30 12.52 6.49 -2.29
C GLN A 30 11.97 5.41 -3.23
N ILE A 31 12.78 4.40 -3.58
CA ILE A 31 12.33 3.28 -4.42
C ILE A 31 11.18 2.53 -3.74
N GLY A 32 11.33 2.20 -2.45
CA GLY A 32 10.27 1.55 -1.69
C GLY A 32 8.98 2.38 -1.66
N ALA A 33 9.09 3.67 -1.37
CA ALA A 33 7.95 4.58 -1.33
C ALA A 33 7.24 4.70 -2.69
N VAL A 34 8.00 4.78 -3.79
CA VAL A 34 7.44 4.83 -5.15
C VAL A 34 6.72 3.52 -5.49
N LEU A 35 7.31 2.37 -5.19
CA LEU A 35 6.67 1.07 -5.43
C LEU A 35 5.40 0.88 -4.59
N SER A 36 5.46 1.25 -3.31
CA SER A 36 4.28 1.23 -2.43
C SER A 36 3.18 2.17 -2.93
N LEU A 37 3.54 3.38 -3.36
CA LEU A 37 2.60 4.34 -3.92
C LEU A 37 1.95 3.78 -5.18
N LEU A 38 2.73 3.17 -6.08
CA LEU A 38 2.21 2.54 -7.29
C LEU A 38 1.22 1.42 -6.97
N LEU A 39 1.53 0.54 -6.00
CA LEU A 39 0.61 -0.50 -5.56
C LEU A 39 -0.68 0.08 -4.98
N ILE A 40 -0.59 1.14 -4.18
CA ILE A 40 -1.77 1.83 -3.64
C ILE A 40 -2.61 2.42 -4.78
N CYS A 41 -1.99 3.07 -5.75
CA CYS A 41 -2.68 3.60 -6.92
C CYS A 41 -3.41 2.49 -7.69
N VAL A 42 -2.74 1.37 -7.97
CA VAL A 42 -3.34 0.22 -8.64
C VAL A 42 -4.50 -0.37 -7.83
N ALA A 43 -4.39 -0.49 -6.52
CA ALA A 43 -5.47 -1.00 -5.67
C ALA A 43 -6.69 -0.06 -5.62
N LEU A 44 -6.48 1.25 -5.60
CA LEU A 44 -7.57 2.22 -5.53
C LEU A 44 -8.26 2.41 -6.88
N ILE A 45 -7.45 2.56 -7.94
CA ILE A 45 -7.91 2.88 -9.30
C ILE A 45 -8.28 1.61 -10.07
N GLY A 46 -7.64 0.48 -9.78
CA GLY A 46 -7.81 -0.79 -10.48
C GLY A 46 -9.26 -1.24 -10.64
N PRO A 47 -10.11 -1.19 -9.61
CA PRO A 47 -11.53 -1.56 -9.74
C PRO A 47 -12.32 -0.71 -10.73
N PHE A 48 -11.87 0.50 -11.04
CA PHE A 48 -12.49 1.35 -12.07
C PHE A 48 -11.99 1.03 -13.48
N LEU A 49 -10.84 0.37 -13.61
CA LEU A 49 -10.28 -0.09 -14.89
C LEU A 49 -10.59 -1.57 -15.17
N ALA A 50 -11.13 -2.29 -14.19
CA ALA A 50 -11.46 -3.69 -14.33
C ALA A 50 -12.56 -3.89 -15.39
N PRO A 51 -12.34 -4.75 -16.41
CA PRO A 51 -13.34 -5.00 -17.45
C PRO A 51 -14.60 -5.70 -16.93
N PHE A 52 -14.48 -6.51 -15.88
CA PHE A 52 -15.55 -7.32 -15.31
C PHE A 52 -15.61 -7.20 -13.78
N GLY A 53 -16.70 -7.65 -13.16
CA GLY A 53 -16.81 -7.74 -11.71
C GLY A 53 -15.83 -8.75 -11.11
N SER A 54 -15.34 -8.50 -9.88
CA SER A 54 -14.34 -9.36 -9.20
C SER A 54 -14.74 -10.82 -9.02
N THR A 55 -16.05 -11.08 -9.00
CA THR A 55 -16.66 -12.39 -8.73
C THR A 55 -17.64 -12.77 -9.83
N GLU A 56 -17.65 -12.00 -10.92
CA GLU A 56 -18.51 -12.24 -12.06
C GLU A 56 -17.99 -13.43 -12.85
N TYR A 57 -18.89 -14.35 -13.20
CA TYR A 57 -18.60 -15.47 -14.06
C TYR A 57 -18.72 -15.00 -15.50
N VAL A 58 -17.59 -14.93 -16.19
CA VAL A 58 -17.54 -14.44 -17.58
C VAL A 58 -17.94 -15.57 -18.53
N GLU A 59 -17.54 -16.81 -18.24
CA GLU A 59 -17.84 -18.00 -19.07
C GLU A 59 -17.97 -19.28 -18.24
N MET A 60 -18.26 -20.40 -18.92
CA MET A 60 -18.31 -21.73 -18.29
C MET A 60 -16.99 -22.09 -17.59
N PRO A 61 -17.04 -22.80 -16.44
CA PRO A 61 -15.84 -23.29 -15.75
C PRO A 61 -14.91 -24.04 -16.70
N ASN A 62 -13.60 -23.88 -16.51
CA ASN A 62 -12.54 -24.49 -17.33
C ASN A 62 -12.40 -23.98 -18.78
N THR A 63 -13.04 -22.87 -19.13
CA THR A 63 -12.61 -22.06 -20.29
C THR A 63 -11.48 -21.12 -19.83
N LEU A 64 -10.37 -21.08 -20.57
CA LEU A 64 -9.17 -20.31 -20.21
C LEU A 64 -8.97 -19.05 -21.07
N SER A 65 -9.75 -18.90 -22.14
CA SER A 65 -9.63 -17.77 -23.06
C SER A 65 -11.01 -17.35 -23.53
N VAL A 66 -11.38 -16.13 -23.15
CA VAL A 66 -12.67 -15.51 -23.46
C VAL A 66 -12.41 -14.18 -24.15
N PRO A 67 -13.12 -13.85 -25.24
CA PRO A 67 -13.00 -12.54 -25.89
C PRO A 67 -13.22 -11.39 -24.87
N GLY A 68 -12.27 -10.46 -24.80
CA GLY A 68 -12.32 -9.33 -23.86
C GLY A 68 -11.58 -9.55 -22.53
N THR A 69 -11.11 -10.76 -22.25
CA THR A 69 -10.22 -11.03 -21.10
C THR A 69 -8.76 -10.85 -21.50
N VAL A 70 -8.04 -9.97 -20.81
CA VAL A 70 -6.64 -9.64 -21.16
C VAL A 70 -5.68 -10.72 -20.71
N PHE A 71 -5.91 -11.26 -19.51
CA PHE A 71 -5.11 -12.33 -18.91
C PHE A 71 -5.79 -13.70 -18.96
N GLY A 72 -6.95 -13.79 -19.63
CA GLY A 72 -7.78 -14.98 -19.62
C GLY A 72 -8.61 -15.12 -18.35
N THR A 73 -9.23 -16.28 -18.24
CA THR A 73 -10.11 -16.67 -17.13
C THR A 73 -9.45 -17.73 -16.25
N ASP A 74 -9.85 -17.76 -14.97
CA ASP A 74 -9.42 -18.80 -14.03
C ASP A 74 -10.27 -20.08 -14.17
N TYR A 75 -10.01 -21.08 -13.30
CA TYR A 75 -10.74 -22.35 -13.28
C TYR A 75 -12.25 -22.20 -13.10
N PHE A 76 -12.69 -21.11 -12.47
CA PHE A 76 -14.10 -20.80 -12.25
C PHE A 76 -14.72 -20.02 -13.42
N GLY A 77 -13.95 -19.63 -14.44
CA GLY A 77 -14.43 -18.81 -15.55
C GLY A 77 -14.46 -17.31 -15.20
N GLN A 78 -13.72 -16.86 -14.19
CA GLN A 78 -13.65 -15.45 -13.77
C GLN A 78 -12.43 -14.76 -14.39
N ASP A 79 -12.55 -13.49 -14.78
CA ASP A 79 -11.45 -12.74 -15.40
C ASP A 79 -10.31 -12.46 -14.41
N VAL A 80 -9.11 -12.93 -14.76
CA VAL A 80 -7.92 -12.85 -13.89
C VAL A 80 -7.45 -11.41 -13.69
N LEU A 81 -7.53 -10.57 -14.72
CA LEU A 81 -7.14 -9.16 -14.64
C LEU A 81 -8.02 -8.42 -13.62
N SER A 82 -9.33 -8.58 -13.73
CA SER A 82 -10.31 -7.97 -12.82
C SER A 82 -10.04 -8.44 -11.39
N ARG A 83 -9.83 -9.74 -11.16
CA ARG A 83 -9.49 -10.27 -9.83
C ARG A 83 -8.21 -9.67 -9.26
N PHE A 84 -7.18 -9.50 -10.09
CA PHE A 84 -5.94 -8.86 -9.67
C PHE A 84 -6.15 -7.41 -9.25
N LEU A 85 -6.88 -6.63 -10.07
CA LEU A 85 -7.16 -5.22 -9.81
C LEU A 85 -8.04 -5.00 -8.57
N PHE A 86 -9.01 -5.89 -8.33
CA PHE A 86 -9.84 -5.85 -7.13
C PHE A 86 -9.11 -6.36 -5.88
N GLY A 87 -8.23 -7.36 -6.01
CA GLY A 87 -7.51 -7.96 -4.89
C GLY A 87 -6.62 -6.99 -4.13
N GLY A 88 -6.12 -5.94 -4.80
CA GLY A 88 -5.28 -4.91 -4.18
C GLY A 88 -5.92 -4.22 -2.97
N ARG A 89 -7.23 -3.93 -3.01
CA ARG A 89 -7.92 -3.27 -1.87
C ARG A 89 -7.94 -4.16 -0.63
N THR A 90 -8.22 -5.45 -0.82
CA THR A 90 -8.23 -6.43 0.28
C THR A 90 -6.85 -6.54 0.93
N ILE A 91 -5.78 -6.58 0.13
CA ILE A 91 -4.41 -6.63 0.64
C ILE A 91 -4.07 -5.37 1.45
N LEU A 92 -4.44 -4.18 0.97
CA LEU A 92 -4.20 -2.93 1.71
C LEU A 92 -4.94 -2.91 3.05
N ILE A 93 -6.21 -3.30 3.08
CA ILE A 93 -7.00 -3.36 4.32
C ILE A 93 -6.36 -4.34 5.30
N LEU A 94 -6.00 -5.54 4.84
CA LEU A 94 -5.34 -6.54 5.69
C LEU A 94 -3.99 -6.05 6.21
N ALA A 95 -3.18 -5.40 5.39
CA ALA A 95 -1.90 -4.83 5.82
C ALA A 95 -2.08 -3.80 6.93
N VAL A 96 -3.00 -2.85 6.74
CA VAL A 96 -3.30 -1.81 7.73
C VAL A 96 -3.80 -2.42 9.04
N LEU A 97 -4.76 -3.36 8.96
CA LEU A 97 -5.33 -4.01 10.15
C LEU A 97 -4.28 -4.84 10.89
N ALA A 98 -3.53 -5.69 10.18
CA ALA A 98 -2.50 -6.53 10.77
C ALA A 98 -1.40 -5.69 11.42
N THR A 99 -0.93 -4.63 10.77
CA THR A 99 0.07 -3.71 11.35
C THR A 99 -0.49 -2.98 12.57
N SER A 100 -1.74 -2.51 12.53
CA SER A 100 -2.36 -1.80 13.66
C SER A 100 -2.50 -2.70 14.88
N ILE A 101 -2.95 -3.94 14.68
CA ILE A 101 -3.05 -4.95 15.73
C ILE A 101 -1.65 -5.29 16.27
N GLY A 102 -0.68 -5.50 15.39
CA GLY A 102 0.70 -5.82 15.78
C GLY A 102 1.36 -4.71 16.60
N ILE A 103 1.14 -3.44 16.26
CA ILE A 103 1.62 -2.31 17.06
C ILE A 103 0.90 -2.26 18.40
N THR A 104 -0.43 -2.37 18.40
CA THR A 104 -1.23 -2.25 19.65
C THR A 104 -0.87 -3.34 20.64
N LEU A 105 -0.83 -4.60 20.20
CA LEU A 105 -0.51 -5.74 21.06
C LEU A 105 0.99 -5.93 21.32
N GLY A 106 1.85 -5.49 20.39
CA GLY A 106 3.30 -5.67 20.52
C GLY A 106 3.98 -4.60 21.37
N THR A 107 3.33 -3.46 21.58
CA THR A 107 3.85 -2.36 22.42
C THR A 107 3.34 -2.37 23.85
N THR A 108 2.22 -3.06 24.12
CA THR A 108 1.67 -3.31 25.46
C THR A 108 2.35 -4.48 26.14
#